data_AF-A0A5K1BI87-F1
#
_entry.id   AF-A0A5K1BI87-F1
#
_cell.length_a   1.000
_cell.length_b   1.000
_cell.length_c   1.000
_cell.angle_alpha   90.00
_cell.angle_beta   90.00
_cell.angle_gamma   90.00
#
_symmetry.space_group_name_H-M   'P 1'
#
loop_
_entity.id
_entity.type
_entity.pdbx_description
1 polymer ?
#
loop_
_entity_poly.entity_id
_entity_poly.type
_entity_poly.pdbx_seq_one_letter_code
_entity_poly.pdbx_strand_id
1 'polypeptide(L)' 'VWPESKSFSDEGFGPVPARWKGFCQNATDANGVKCN' A
#
# COMPACT_ATOMS: atom_id res chain seq x y z
N VAL A 1 -10.44 2.30 -2.13
CA VAL A 1 -9.72 2.54 -0.86
C VAL A 1 -9.19 3.96 -0.88
N TRP A 2 -9.00 4.59 0.28
CA TRP A 2 -8.36 5.91 0.43
C TRP A 2 -7.02 5.72 1.14
N PRO A 3 -5.93 5.41 0.41
CA PRO A 3 -4.62 5.08 1.00
C PRO A 3 -4.06 6.17 1.92
N GLU A 4 -4.47 7.41 1.69
CA GLU A 4 -4.09 8.59 2.46
C GLU A 4 -4.80 8.69 3.82
N SER A 5 -5.86 7.92 4.04
CA SER A 5 -6.57 7.91 5.32
C SER A 5 -5.72 7.25 6.40
N LYS A 6 -5.66 7.85 7.59
CA LYS A 6 -4.97 7.29 8.77
C LYS A 6 -5.41 5.87 9.13
N SER A 7 -6.63 5.49 8.75
CA SER A 7 -7.14 4.13 8.96
C SER A 7 -6.36 3.06 8.19
N PHE A 8 -5.63 3.43 7.14
CA PHE A 8 -4.81 2.53 6.33
C PHE A 8 -3.30 2.78 6.51
N SER A 9 -2.90 3.45 7.61
CA SER A 9 -1.49 3.60 7.98
C SER A 9 -0.90 2.27 8.45
N ASP A 10 0.32 1.98 8.02
CA ASP A 10 1.15 0.84 8.44
C ASP A 10 2.06 1.19 9.64
N GLU A 11 1.86 2.35 10.27
CA GLU A 11 2.59 2.73 11.48
C GLU A 11 2.42 1.66 12.58
N GLY A 12 3.55 1.09 13.04
CA GLY A 12 3.56 0.01 14.02
C GLY A 12 3.42 -1.40 13.44
N PHE A 13 3.23 -1.55 12.12
CA PHE A 13 3.26 -2.85 11.46
C PHE A 13 4.71 -3.27 11.15
N GLY A 14 4.93 -4.59 11.14
CA GLY A 14 6.18 -5.18 10.67
C GLY A 14 6.28 -5.21 9.13
N PRO A 15 7.41 -5.65 8.58
CA PRO A 15 7.58 -5.74 7.14
C PRO A 15 6.58 -6.70 6.49
N VAL A 16 6.22 -6.44 5.23
CA VAL A 16 5.38 -7.33 4.43
C VAL A 16 5.98 -8.75 4.41
N PRO A 17 5.19 -9.81 4.71
CA PRO A 17 5.70 -11.17 4.75
C PRO A 17 6.30 -11.62 3.41
N ALA A 18 7.48 -12.26 3.44
CA ALA A 18 8.18 -12.73 2.23
C ALA A 18 7.38 -13.73 1.38
N ARG A 19 6.37 -14.40 1.95
CA ARG A 19 5.47 -15.30 1.23
C ARG A 19 4.36 -14.59 0.45
N TRP A 20 4.18 -13.28 0.64
CA TRP A 20 3.16 -12.49 -0.03
C TRP A 20 3.51 -12.33 -1.51
N LYS A 21 2.54 -12.56 -2.39
CA LYS A 21 2.71 -12.57 -3.86
C LYS A 21 1.76 -11.59 -4.57
N GLY A 22 1.11 -10.72 -3.81
CA GLY A 22 0.29 -9.66 -4.39
C GLY A 22 1.16 -8.61 -5.08
N PHE A 23 0.54 -7.74 -5.85
CA PHE A 23 1.20 -6.58 -6.42
C PHE A 23 0.30 -5.35 -6.29
N CYS A 24 0.91 -4.19 -6.15
CA CYS A 24 0.18 -2.93 -6.19
C CYS A 24 -0.04 -2.55 -7.66
N GLN A 25 -1.31 -2.45 -8.09
CA GLN A 25 -1.60 -1.98 -9.44
C GLN A 25 -1.48 -0.46 -9.47
N ASN A 26 -0.35 0.05 -9.95
CA ASN A 26 -0.20 1.48 -10.23
C ASN A 26 -1.05 1.85 -11.43
N ALA A 27 -2.18 2.51 -11.19
CA ALA A 27 -2.85 3.27 -12.23
C ALA A 27 -1.87 4.36 -12.72
N THR A 28 -1.76 4.51 -14.03
CA THR A 28 -0.80 5.32 -14.81
C THR A 28 -0.70 6.82 -14.48
N ASP A 29 -1.34 7.29 -13.42
CA ASP A 29 -1.27 8.68 -12.97
C ASP A 29 0.00 8.95 -12.16
N ALA A 30 0.53 10.17 -12.30
CA ALA A 30 1.66 10.67 -11.51
C ALA A 30 1.40 10.66 -9.98
N ASN A 31 0.14 10.43 -9.56
CA ASN A 31 -0.33 10.30 -8.19
C ASN A 31 -0.86 8.89 -7.87
N GLY A 32 -0.33 7.85 -8.54
CA GLY A 32 -0.76 6.46 -8.39
C GLY A 32 -0.97 6.01 -6.94
N VAL A 33 -1.89 5.05 -6.76
CA VAL A 33 -2.24 4.50 -5.45
C VAL A 33 -1.02 3.86 -4.81
N LYS A 34 -0.51 4.48 -3.74
CA LYS A 34 0.61 3.92 -2.97
C LYS A 34 0.11 2.77 -2.10
N CYS A 35 0.73 1.60 -2.26
CA CYS A 35 0.62 0.52 -1.28
C CYS A 35 1.74 0.66 -0.25
N ASN A 36 1.43 0.34 0.99
CA ASN A 36 2.34 0.23 2.12
C ASN A 36 2.43 -1.21 2.62
#